data_AF-A0A2T1AI81-F1
#
_entry.id   AF-A0A2T1AI81-F1
#
_cell.length_a   1.000
_cell.length_b   1.000
_cell.length_c   1.000
_cell.angle_alpha   90.00
_cell.angle_beta   90.00
_cell.angle_gamma   90.00
#
_symmetry.space_group_name_H-M   'P 1'
#
loop_
_entity.id
_entity.type
_entity.pdbx_description
1 polymer ?
#
loop_
_entity_poly.entity_id
_entity_poly.type
_entity_poly.pdbx_seq_one_letter_code
_entity_poly.pdbx_strand_id
1 'polypeptide(L)'
;MDRLLFTFISLGVLGGLAYFYLLPERPSMTYWVYGWLILSGCLVFIRAIELASERIWRKVATPERKKQAQELVTSASDALVSAAEESLEGASNAQQSATKVANHVVLPAAKGLWGDILPVVSYLLAFSGQASRLEYLTAQAVSGIAIIILLTVIWTTGSELTVIFSFILLIAASMAQLAFGFRRTRDIGVNQWWFLLVLVPPVNLAVLVALLVIPTDEFKGKGF
;
A
#
# COMPACT_ATOMS: atom_id res chain seq x y z
N MET A 1 -21.58 6.09 1.24
CA MET A 1 -20.50 6.74 1.99
C MET A 1 -20.60 6.22 3.41
N ASP A 2 -19.60 5.50 3.90
CA ASP A 2 -19.68 4.77 5.17
C ASP A 2 -19.89 5.74 6.34
N ARG A 3 -20.86 5.43 7.21
CA ARG A 3 -21.21 6.24 8.38
C ARG A 3 -19.98 6.55 9.23
N LEU A 4 -19.05 5.60 9.35
CA LEU A 4 -17.78 5.72 10.08
C LEU A 4 -16.89 6.87 9.59
N LEU A 5 -16.74 7.05 8.27
CA LEU A 5 -15.91 8.13 7.72
C LEU A 5 -16.50 9.49 8.09
N PHE A 6 -17.83 9.59 8.04
CA PHE A 6 -18.55 10.80 8.44
C PHE A 6 -18.43 11.08 9.94
N THR A 7 -18.48 10.04 10.79
CA THR A 7 -18.28 10.18 12.24
C THR A 7 -16.88 10.65 12.59
N PHE A 8 -15.84 10.12 11.91
CA PHE A 8 -14.45 10.55 12.16
C PHE A 8 -14.21 12.01 11.75
N ILE A 9 -14.74 12.43 10.59
CA ILE A 9 -14.64 13.82 10.14
C ILE A 9 -15.34 14.76 11.14
N SER A 10 -16.54 14.39 11.62
CA SER A 10 -17.32 15.22 12.54
C SER A 10 -16.75 15.28 13.96
N LEU A 11 -16.29 14.16 14.52
CA LEU A 11 -15.57 14.14 15.82
C LEU A 11 -14.29 14.97 15.78
N GLY A 12 -13.63 14.93 14.64
CA GLY A 12 -12.45 15.71 14.35
C GLY A 12 -12.65 17.22 14.35
N VAL A 13 -13.68 17.68 13.64
CA VAL A 13 -14.08 19.10 13.63
C VAL A 13 -14.50 19.56 15.02
N LEU A 14 -15.26 18.75 15.76
CA LEU A 14 -15.66 19.05 17.14
C LEU A 14 -14.48 19.06 18.11
N GLY A 15 -13.54 18.12 17.97
CA GLY A 15 -12.32 18.06 18.78
C GLY A 15 -11.40 19.25 18.55
N GLY A 16 -11.23 19.68 17.29
CA GLY A 16 -10.47 20.88 16.94
C GLY A 16 -11.10 22.16 17.51
N LEU A 17 -12.43 22.28 17.45
CA LEU A 17 -13.17 23.40 18.04
C LEU A 17 -13.06 23.42 19.58
N ALA A 18 -13.19 22.25 20.24
CA ALA A 18 -13.08 22.14 21.68
C ALA A 18 -11.66 22.47 22.19
N TYR A 19 -10.64 21.95 21.52
CA TYR A 19 -9.23 22.23 21.84
C TYR A 19 -8.90 23.72 21.70
N PHE A 20 -9.44 24.39 20.67
CA PHE A 20 -9.26 25.83 20.46
C PHE A 20 -9.87 26.69 21.58
N TYR A 21 -11.00 26.26 22.16
CA TYR A 21 -11.65 26.98 23.25
C TYR A 21 -11.04 26.73 24.63
N LEU A 22 -10.37 25.58 24.82
CA LEU A 22 -9.91 25.15 26.15
C LEU A 22 -8.46 25.52 26.47
N LEU A 23 -7.63 25.90 25.50
CA LEU A 23 -6.21 26.17 25.75
C LEU A 23 -5.85 27.67 25.77
N PRO A 24 -5.06 28.10 26.78
CA PRO A 24 -4.73 29.51 27.00
C PRO A 24 -3.70 30.05 25.99
N GLU A 25 -2.84 29.19 25.44
CA GLU A 25 -1.89 29.57 24.38
C GLU A 25 -2.51 29.24 23.02
N ARG A 26 -2.75 30.28 22.21
CA ARG A 26 -3.37 30.14 20.88
C ARG A 26 -2.27 29.93 19.83
N PRO A 27 -1.98 28.68 19.40
CA PRO A 27 -1.16 28.47 18.20
C PRO A 27 -1.83 29.19 17.02
N SER A 28 -1.04 29.67 16.06
CA SER A 28 -1.61 30.35 14.90
C SER A 28 -2.58 29.43 14.18
N MET A 29 -3.79 29.94 13.92
CA MET A 29 -4.93 29.20 13.37
C MET A 29 -4.55 28.41 12.10
N THR A 30 -3.57 28.92 11.37
CA THR A 30 -3.03 28.37 10.13
C THR A 30 -2.46 26.95 10.30
N TYR A 31 -1.65 26.68 11.33
CA TYR A 31 -1.04 25.35 11.50
C TYR A 31 -2.07 24.27 11.83
N TRP A 32 -3.12 24.63 12.56
CA TRP A 32 -4.20 23.70 12.91
C TRP A 32 -5.04 23.31 11.71
N VAL A 33 -5.41 24.29 10.87
CA VAL A 33 -6.16 24.02 9.63
C VAL A 33 -5.33 23.13 8.69
N TYR A 34 -4.02 23.38 8.55
CA TYR A 34 -3.15 22.52 7.76
C TYR A 34 -3.02 21.12 8.36
N GLY A 35 -2.80 20.98 9.67
CA GLY A 35 -2.73 19.68 10.34
C GLY A 35 -4.02 18.87 10.16
N TRP A 36 -5.17 19.53 10.24
CA TRP A 36 -6.48 18.90 10.06
C TRP A 36 -6.73 18.46 8.60
N LEU A 37 -6.39 19.30 7.63
CA LEU A 37 -6.50 18.96 6.21
C LEU A 37 -5.57 17.81 5.83
N ILE A 38 -4.35 17.79 6.37
CA ILE A 38 -3.40 16.70 6.16
C ILE A 38 -3.93 15.41 6.79
N LEU A 39 -4.39 15.44 8.04
CA LEU A 39 -4.90 14.26 8.73
C LEU A 39 -6.14 13.68 8.04
N SER A 40 -7.11 14.52 7.69
CA SER A 40 -8.31 14.08 6.97
C SER A 40 -8.00 13.55 5.57
N GLY A 41 -7.08 14.19 4.85
CA GLY A 41 -6.54 13.70 3.59
C GLY A 41 -5.92 12.31 3.74
N CYS A 42 -5.06 12.11 4.75
CA CYS A 42 -4.45 10.82 5.06
C CYS A 42 -5.49 9.73 5.37
N LEU A 43 -6.55 10.03 6.13
CA LEU A 43 -7.59 9.05 6.47
C LEU A 43 -8.41 8.62 5.24
N VAL A 44 -8.83 9.57 4.41
CA VAL A 44 -9.53 9.28 3.14
C VAL A 44 -8.64 8.44 2.23
N PHE A 45 -7.34 8.75 2.21
CA PHE A 45 -6.35 8.05 1.44
C PHE A 45 -6.12 6.61 1.91
N ILE A 46 -5.92 6.38 3.22
CA ILE A 46 -5.79 5.05 3.82
C ILE A 46 -7.01 4.18 3.45
N ARG A 47 -8.21 4.75 3.53
CA ARG A 47 -9.44 4.05 3.16
C ARG A 47 -9.49 3.72 1.66
N ALA A 48 -9.00 4.61 0.80
CA ALA A 48 -8.90 4.35 -0.64
C ALA A 48 -7.92 3.22 -0.94
N ILE A 49 -6.79 3.16 -0.21
CA ILE A 49 -5.81 2.07 -0.30
C ILE A 49 -6.43 0.74 0.11
N GLU A 50 -7.12 0.71 1.25
CA GLU A 50 -7.80 -0.50 1.76
C GLU A 50 -8.80 -1.05 0.74
N LEU A 51 -9.65 -0.19 0.18
CA LEU A 51 -10.64 -0.61 -0.81
C LEU A 51 -10.00 -1.09 -2.12
N ALA A 52 -8.85 -0.54 -2.51
CA ALA A 52 -8.13 -1.01 -3.70
C ALA A 52 -7.37 -2.31 -3.44
N SER A 53 -6.72 -2.46 -2.28
CA SER A 53 -6.03 -3.68 -1.93
C SER A 53 -7.02 -4.84 -1.86
N GLU A 54 -8.22 -4.64 -1.30
CA GLU A 54 -9.30 -5.63 -1.33
C GLU A 54 -9.75 -6.01 -2.75
N ARG A 55 -9.76 -5.07 -3.69
CA ARG A 55 -10.13 -5.36 -5.09
C ARG A 55 -9.04 -6.14 -5.80
N ILE A 56 -7.78 -5.78 -5.58
CA ILE A 56 -6.63 -6.50 -6.13
C ILE A 56 -6.60 -7.92 -5.53
N TRP A 57 -6.75 -8.06 -4.22
CA TRP A 57 -6.82 -9.35 -3.55
C TRP A 57 -8.00 -10.20 -4.04
N ARG A 58 -9.17 -9.61 -4.31
CA ARG A 58 -10.29 -10.34 -4.91
C ARG A 58 -9.98 -10.87 -6.32
N LYS A 59 -9.17 -10.17 -7.11
CA LYS A 59 -8.76 -10.61 -8.44
C LYS A 59 -7.67 -11.67 -8.40
N VAL A 60 -6.83 -11.68 -7.36
CA VAL A 60 -5.65 -12.56 -7.25
C VAL A 60 -5.93 -13.81 -6.39
N ALA A 61 -6.83 -13.74 -5.41
CA ALA A 61 -7.09 -14.85 -4.49
C ALA A 61 -8.07 -15.88 -5.08
N THR A 62 -7.57 -17.06 -5.43
CA THR A 62 -8.41 -18.23 -5.71
C THR A 62 -9.03 -18.77 -4.41
N PRO A 63 -10.26 -19.32 -4.44
CA PRO A 63 -10.94 -19.84 -3.25
C PRO A 63 -10.18 -20.99 -2.57
N GLU A 64 -9.42 -21.79 -3.33
CA GLU A 64 -8.54 -22.83 -2.80
C GLU A 64 -7.40 -22.25 -1.94
N ARG A 65 -6.86 -21.09 -2.31
CA ARG A 65 -5.76 -20.44 -1.57
C ARG A 65 -6.21 -19.84 -0.25
N LYS A 66 -7.47 -19.38 -0.16
CA LYS A 66 -8.07 -18.96 1.12
C LYS A 66 -8.13 -20.12 2.12
N LYS A 67 -8.46 -21.33 1.66
CA LYS A 67 -8.46 -22.53 2.50
C LYS A 67 -7.05 -22.90 2.97
N GLN A 68 -6.06 -22.88 2.08
CA GLN A 68 -4.66 -23.14 2.45
C GLN A 68 -4.10 -22.14 3.46
N ALA A 69 -4.37 -20.84 3.29
CA ALA A 69 -3.95 -19.83 4.25
C ALA A 69 -4.58 -20.06 5.64
N GLN A 70 -5.85 -20.48 5.67
CA GLN A 70 -6.57 -20.76 6.90
C GLN A 70 -6.04 -22.03 7.59
N GLU A 71 -5.72 -23.09 6.82
CA GLU A 71 -5.08 -24.32 7.31
C GLU A 71 -3.66 -24.07 7.87
N LEU A 72 -2.89 -23.19 7.23
CA LEU A 72 -1.57 -22.77 7.70
C LEU A 72 -1.64 -21.99 9.01
N VAL A 73 -2.64 -21.12 9.19
CA VAL A 73 -2.84 -20.38 10.45
C VAL A 73 -3.22 -21.32 11.59
N THR A 74 -4.13 -22.29 11.34
CA THR A 74 -4.49 -23.29 12.37
C THR A 74 -3.31 -24.19 12.73
N SER A 75 -2.56 -24.70 11.74
CA SER A 75 -1.39 -25.54 12.03
C SER A 75 -0.26 -24.79 12.72
N ALA A 76 -0.08 -23.49 12.41
CA ALA A 76 0.86 -22.62 13.11
C ALA A 76 0.46 -22.38 14.58
N SER A 77 -0.84 -22.17 14.82
CA SER A 77 -1.39 -22.01 16.17
C SER A 77 -1.15 -23.27 17.01
N ASP A 78 -1.45 -24.45 16.47
CA ASP A 78 -1.28 -25.73 17.18
C ASP A 78 0.20 -26.01 17.48
N ALA A 79 1.09 -25.73 16.52
CA ALA A 79 2.52 -25.88 16.71
C ALA A 79 3.07 -24.91 17.78
N LEU A 80 2.60 -23.67 17.83
CA LEU A 80 2.97 -22.70 18.86
C LEU A 80 2.50 -23.11 20.26
N VAL A 81 1.29 -23.66 20.38
CA VAL A 81 0.76 -24.19 21.64
C VAL A 81 1.62 -25.35 22.14
N SER A 82 1.95 -26.31 21.26
CA SER A 82 2.82 -27.44 21.62
C SER A 82 4.24 -27.02 22.03
N ALA A 83 4.81 -26.00 21.36
CA ALA A 83 6.12 -25.48 21.70
C ALA A 83 6.12 -24.69 23.02
N ALA A 84 5.01 -24.02 23.34
CA ALA A 84 4.84 -23.35 24.63
C ALA A 84 4.77 -24.36 25.78
N GLU A 85 4.08 -25.49 25.59
CA GLU A 85 4.04 -26.59 26.56
C GLU A 85 5.43 -27.23 26.77
N GLU A 86 6.19 -27.51 25.71
CA GLU A 86 7.58 -28.02 25.80
C GLU A 86 8.54 -27.03 26.50
N SER A 87 8.33 -25.73 26.33
CA SER A 87 9.18 -24.70 26.94
C SER A 87 9.01 -24.59 28.46
N LEU A 88 7.87 -25.05 29.00
CA LEU A 88 7.63 -25.14 30.45
C LEU A 88 8.39 -26.31 31.10
N GLU A 89 8.83 -27.31 30.33
CA GLU A 89 9.50 -28.52 30.83
C GLU A 89 11.05 -28.42 30.87
N GLY A 90 11.66 -27.39 30.28
CA GLY A 90 13.09 -27.12 30.47
C GLY A 90 13.79 -26.33 29.36
N ALA A 91 14.83 -25.58 29.73
CA ALA A 91 15.52 -24.61 28.86
C ALA A 91 16.28 -25.21 27.66
N SER A 92 16.77 -26.46 27.72
CA SER A 92 17.42 -27.11 26.56
C SER A 92 16.43 -27.57 25.50
N ASN A 93 15.21 -27.95 25.92
CA ASN A 93 14.16 -28.40 25.01
C ASN A 93 13.58 -27.20 24.26
N ALA A 94 13.46 -26.05 24.92
CA ALA A 94 12.97 -24.81 24.31
C ALA A 94 13.73 -24.39 23.04
N GLN A 95 15.05 -24.59 23.00
CA GLN A 95 15.85 -24.25 21.81
C GLN A 95 15.64 -25.24 20.66
N GLN A 96 15.39 -26.51 20.96
CA GLN A 96 15.10 -27.56 19.98
C GLN A 96 13.68 -27.44 19.43
N SER A 97 12.72 -27.06 20.28
CA SER A 97 11.34 -26.72 19.91
C SER A 97 11.30 -25.48 19.01
N ALA A 98 12.11 -24.46 19.30
CA ALA A 98 12.21 -23.25 18.47
C ALA A 98 12.72 -23.56 17.05
N THR A 99 13.73 -24.43 16.88
CA THR A 99 14.19 -24.86 15.55
C THR A 99 13.15 -25.71 14.83
N LYS A 100 12.41 -26.56 15.57
CA LYS A 100 11.35 -27.39 15.00
C LYS A 100 10.18 -26.54 14.50
N VAL A 101 9.76 -25.53 15.26
CA VAL A 101 8.76 -24.53 14.86
C VAL A 101 9.27 -23.69 13.68
N ALA A 102 10.53 -23.26 13.69
CA ALA A 102 11.11 -22.53 12.57
C ALA A 102 11.05 -23.34 11.26
N ASN A 103 11.37 -24.63 11.30
CA ASN A 103 11.39 -25.48 10.12
C ASN A 103 10.01 -25.97 9.66
N HIS A 104 9.07 -26.24 10.58
CA HIS A 104 7.73 -26.73 10.25
C HIS A 104 6.69 -25.63 10.05
N VAL A 105 6.91 -24.44 10.61
CA VAL A 105 5.93 -23.35 10.56
C VAL A 105 6.49 -22.14 9.83
N VAL A 106 7.64 -21.62 10.24
CA VAL A 106 8.17 -20.35 9.70
C VAL A 106 8.65 -20.52 8.26
N LEU A 107 9.43 -21.55 7.95
CA LEU A 107 9.92 -21.79 6.57
C LEU A 107 8.77 -22.09 5.58
N PRO A 108 7.79 -22.95 5.88
CA PRO A 108 6.65 -23.20 5.00
C PRO A 108 5.74 -21.98 4.88
N ALA A 109 5.50 -21.23 5.98
CA ALA A 109 4.73 -20.00 5.95
C ALA A 109 5.43 -18.93 5.11
N ALA A 110 6.74 -18.72 5.28
CA ALA A 110 7.51 -17.79 4.46
C ALA A 110 7.51 -18.18 2.98
N LYS A 111 7.61 -19.48 2.68
CA LYS A 111 7.51 -19.99 1.30
C LYS A 111 6.10 -19.81 0.72
N GLY A 112 5.05 -20.02 1.51
CA GLY A 112 3.67 -19.75 1.13
C GLY A 112 3.43 -18.27 0.87
N LEU A 113 3.93 -17.41 1.76
CA LEU A 113 3.84 -15.95 1.68
C LEU A 113 4.62 -15.43 0.46
N TRP A 114 5.76 -16.03 0.10
CA TRP A 114 6.43 -15.76 -1.18
C TRP A 114 5.59 -16.17 -2.39
N GLY A 115 4.92 -17.32 -2.32
CA GLY A 115 3.95 -17.76 -3.33
C GLY A 115 2.75 -16.82 -3.49
N ASP A 116 2.38 -16.09 -2.43
CA ASP A 116 1.30 -15.12 -2.42
C ASP A 116 1.74 -13.72 -2.87
N ILE A 117 2.96 -13.29 -2.53
CA ILE A 117 3.53 -12.00 -2.95
C ILE A 117 3.88 -12.00 -4.44
N LEU A 118 4.47 -13.08 -4.97
CA LEU A 118 4.90 -13.17 -6.37
C LEU A 118 3.80 -12.82 -7.41
N PRO A 119 2.57 -13.33 -7.33
CA PRO A 119 1.51 -12.96 -8.28
C PRO A 119 1.09 -11.50 -8.11
N VAL A 120 1.11 -10.95 -6.89
CA VAL A 120 0.81 -9.53 -6.67
C VAL A 120 1.91 -8.66 -7.26
N VAL A 121 3.17 -8.97 -7.00
CA VAL A 121 4.33 -8.23 -7.55
C VAL A 121 4.34 -8.31 -9.07
N SER A 122 4.11 -9.49 -9.66
CA SER A 122 4.04 -9.64 -11.12
C SER A 122 2.85 -8.86 -11.70
N TYR A 123 1.70 -8.84 -11.03
CA TYR A 123 0.58 -7.97 -11.42
C TYR A 123 0.90 -6.48 -11.27
N LEU A 124 1.61 -6.06 -10.24
CA LEU A 124 1.97 -4.66 -10.03
C LEU A 124 2.97 -4.17 -11.08
N LEU A 125 3.89 -5.05 -11.53
CA LEU A 125 4.94 -4.73 -12.49
C LEU A 125 4.59 -5.06 -13.94
N ALA A 126 3.49 -5.77 -14.21
CA ALA A 126 3.11 -6.11 -15.58
C ALA A 126 2.64 -4.87 -16.36
N PHE A 127 3.19 -4.65 -17.56
CA PHE A 127 2.77 -3.52 -18.41
C PHE A 127 1.46 -3.78 -19.17
N SER A 128 1.00 -5.03 -19.23
CA SER A 128 -0.23 -5.42 -19.92
C SER A 128 -1.50 -5.19 -19.08
N GLY A 129 -2.66 -5.18 -19.75
CA GLY A 129 -3.98 -5.05 -19.11
C GLY A 129 -4.57 -3.64 -19.13
N GLN A 130 -5.73 -3.51 -18.47
CA GLN A 130 -6.48 -2.27 -18.28
C GLN A 130 -6.46 -1.89 -16.80
N ALA A 131 -6.45 -0.59 -16.53
CA ALA A 131 -6.48 -0.06 -15.17
C ALA A 131 -7.61 0.96 -15.05
N SER A 132 -8.58 0.64 -14.19
CA SER A 132 -9.66 1.57 -13.89
C SER A 132 -9.11 2.85 -13.23
N ARG A 133 -9.88 3.95 -13.29
CA ARG A 133 -9.46 5.24 -12.70
C ARG A 133 -9.11 5.12 -11.22
N LEU A 134 -9.92 4.36 -10.47
CA LEU A 134 -9.68 4.13 -9.05
C LEU A 134 -8.44 3.27 -8.83
N GLU A 135 -8.23 2.21 -9.61
CA GLU A 135 -6.99 1.40 -9.52
C GLU A 135 -5.75 2.24 -9.82
N TYR A 136 -5.78 3.07 -10.88
CA TYR A 136 -4.69 3.99 -11.20
C TYR A 136 -4.43 4.98 -10.05
N LEU A 137 -5.47 5.64 -9.53
CA LEU A 137 -5.33 6.58 -8.42
C LEU A 137 -4.71 5.90 -7.19
N THR A 138 -5.22 4.73 -6.82
CA THR A 138 -4.74 4.00 -5.65
C THR A 138 -3.33 3.47 -5.82
N ALA A 139 -2.93 3.03 -7.02
CA ALA A 139 -1.55 2.66 -7.30
C ALA A 139 -0.59 3.85 -7.19
N GLN A 140 -0.96 5.01 -7.76
CA GLN A 140 -0.14 6.22 -7.67
C GLN A 140 -0.01 6.71 -6.22
N ALA A 141 -1.12 6.69 -5.51
CA ALA A 141 -1.22 6.98 -4.08
C ALA A 141 -0.29 6.09 -3.24
N VAL A 142 -0.51 4.78 -3.25
CA VAL A 142 0.27 3.82 -2.44
C VAL A 142 1.76 3.95 -2.75
N SER A 143 2.13 3.94 -4.03
CA SER A 143 3.53 4.05 -4.42
C SER A 143 4.12 5.40 -4.03
N GLY A 144 3.36 6.50 -4.13
CA GLY A 144 3.79 7.82 -3.70
C GLY A 144 4.11 7.89 -2.21
N ILE A 145 3.24 7.34 -1.35
CA ILE A 145 3.53 7.25 0.09
C ILE A 145 4.72 6.34 0.37
N ALA A 146 4.78 5.17 -0.29
CA ALA A 146 5.89 4.24 -0.11
C ALA A 146 7.23 4.91 -0.45
N ILE A 147 7.28 5.69 -1.53
CA ILE A 147 8.45 6.50 -1.93
C ILE A 147 8.80 7.52 -0.85
N ILE A 148 7.83 8.27 -0.32
CA ILE A 148 8.07 9.26 0.75
C ILE A 148 8.66 8.59 2.01
N ILE A 149 8.09 7.46 2.42
CA ILE A 149 8.59 6.69 3.57
C ILE A 149 10.02 6.22 3.31
N LEU A 150 10.29 5.64 2.14
CA LEU A 150 11.62 5.16 1.75
C LEU A 150 12.66 6.29 1.75
N LEU A 151 12.32 7.45 1.20
CA LEU A 151 13.20 8.63 1.21
C LEU A 151 13.48 9.12 2.64
N THR A 152 12.47 9.07 3.52
CA THR A 152 12.64 9.42 4.94
C THR A 152 13.58 8.44 5.65
N VAL A 153 13.46 7.14 5.36
CA VAL A 153 14.34 6.10 5.93
C VAL A 153 15.79 6.29 5.46
N ILE A 154 16.00 6.55 4.16
CA ILE A 154 17.32 6.85 3.58
C ILE A 154 17.96 8.05 4.30
N TRP A 155 17.18 9.11 4.53
CA TRP A 155 17.68 10.33 5.17
C TRP A 155 18.03 10.14 6.65
N THR A 156 17.32 9.27 7.36
CA THR A 156 17.43 9.15 8.82
C THR A 156 18.38 8.07 9.31
N THR A 157 18.57 6.98 8.55
CA THR A 157 19.28 5.80 9.06
C THR A 157 20.77 5.82 8.73
N GLY A 158 21.19 6.50 7.65
CA GLY A 158 22.61 6.72 7.29
C GLY A 158 23.46 5.47 7.01
N SER A 159 22.92 4.25 7.19
CA SER A 159 23.66 3.00 6.97
C SER A 159 23.71 2.65 5.48
N GLU A 160 24.90 2.27 4.97
CA GLU A 160 25.11 1.94 3.56
C GLU A 160 24.19 0.81 3.07
N LEU A 161 23.99 -0.23 3.90
CA LEU A 161 23.09 -1.33 3.58
C LEU A 161 21.62 -0.88 3.50
N THR A 162 21.16 -0.06 4.45
CA THR A 162 19.79 0.48 4.42
C THR A 162 19.57 1.35 3.19
N VAL A 163 20.57 2.15 2.79
CA VAL A 163 20.50 2.99 1.59
C VAL A 163 20.35 2.13 0.34
N ILE A 164 21.19 1.11 0.15
CA ILE A 164 21.13 0.21 -1.02
C ILE A 164 19.77 -0.48 -1.11
N PHE A 165 19.29 -1.07 -0.01
CA PHE A 165 17.97 -1.73 0.02
C PHE A 165 16.82 -0.75 -0.27
N SER A 166 16.89 0.46 0.27
CA SER A 166 15.87 1.47 0.04
C SER A 166 15.85 1.95 -1.41
N PHE A 167 17.02 2.05 -2.06
CA PHE A 167 17.11 2.36 -3.50
C PHE A 167 16.47 1.28 -4.37
N ILE A 168 16.68 0.00 -4.06
CA ILE A 168 16.04 -1.11 -4.78
C ILE A 168 14.51 -1.02 -4.66
N LEU A 169 13.99 -0.77 -3.45
CA LEU A 169 12.56 -0.60 -3.21
C LEU A 169 11.99 0.65 -3.89
N LEU A 170 12.76 1.73 -3.95
CA LEU A 170 12.39 2.95 -4.67
C LEU A 170 12.22 2.69 -6.17
N ILE A 171 13.16 1.95 -6.77
CA ILE A 171 13.07 1.55 -8.18
C ILE A 171 11.83 0.69 -8.41
N ALA A 172 11.58 -0.31 -7.54
CA ALA A 172 10.41 -1.17 -7.66
C ALA A 172 9.09 -0.40 -7.56
N ALA A 173 8.97 0.53 -6.60
CA ALA A 173 7.79 1.39 -6.44
C ALA A 173 7.57 2.29 -7.66
N SER A 174 8.65 2.85 -8.21
CA SER A 174 8.63 3.68 -9.41
C SER A 174 8.21 2.88 -10.65
N MET A 175 8.70 1.64 -10.79
CA MET A 175 8.28 0.74 -11.86
C MET A 175 6.80 0.40 -11.78
N ALA A 176 6.25 0.21 -10.58
CA ALA A 176 4.81 0.01 -10.41
C ALA A 176 4.00 1.24 -10.85
N GLN A 177 4.44 2.47 -10.50
CA GLN A 177 3.79 3.70 -10.98
C GLN A 177 3.81 3.78 -12.51
N LEU A 178 4.92 3.39 -13.13
CA LEU A 178 5.08 3.32 -14.58
C LEU A 178 4.10 2.31 -15.19
N ALA A 179 4.06 1.08 -14.66
CA ALA A 179 3.18 0.02 -15.17
C ALA A 179 1.70 0.43 -15.16
N PHE A 180 1.21 1.02 -14.07
CA PHE A 180 -0.16 1.51 -13.99
C PHE A 180 -0.44 2.72 -14.88
N GLY A 181 0.54 3.61 -15.06
CA GLY A 181 0.48 4.70 -16.04
C GLY A 181 0.33 4.23 -17.48
N PHE A 182 1.12 3.24 -17.88
CA PHE A 182 1.05 2.62 -19.20
C PHE A 182 -0.27 1.90 -19.45
N ARG A 183 -0.82 1.22 -18.42
CA ARG A 183 -2.16 0.63 -18.50
C ARG A 183 -3.23 1.68 -18.70
N ARG A 184 -3.18 2.78 -17.93
CA ARG A 184 -4.21 3.83 -17.97
C ARG A 184 -4.20 4.59 -19.29
N THR A 185 -3.02 4.97 -19.80
CA THR A 185 -2.88 5.64 -21.10
C THR A 185 -3.43 4.78 -22.24
N ARG A 186 -3.12 3.49 -22.24
CA ARG A 186 -3.68 2.52 -23.19
C ARG A 186 -5.19 2.40 -23.07
N ASP A 187 -5.71 2.39 -21.84
CA ASP A 187 -7.14 2.27 -21.59
C ASP A 187 -7.91 3.46 -22.16
N ILE A 188 -7.35 4.66 -22.04
CA ILE A 188 -7.91 5.91 -22.59
C ILE A 188 -7.77 5.97 -24.12
N GLY A 189 -6.85 5.20 -24.71
CA GLY A 189 -6.56 5.21 -26.15
C GLY A 189 -5.51 6.26 -26.57
N VAL A 190 -4.68 6.73 -25.63
CA VAL A 190 -3.57 7.66 -25.90
C VAL A 190 -2.25 6.91 -26.04
N ASN A 191 -1.33 7.45 -26.84
CA ASN A 191 0.01 6.88 -26.99
C ASN A 191 0.75 6.83 -25.64
N GLN A 192 1.27 5.66 -25.27
CA GLN A 192 1.92 5.37 -23.99
C GLN A 192 3.16 6.24 -23.73
N TRP A 193 3.81 6.72 -24.79
CA TRP A 193 4.96 7.63 -24.70
C TRP A 193 4.62 8.96 -24.01
N TRP A 194 3.35 9.38 -24.02
CA TRP A 194 2.90 10.55 -23.25
C TRP A 194 3.11 10.40 -21.75
N PHE A 195 3.12 9.16 -21.23
CA PHE A 195 3.39 8.92 -19.82
C PHE A 195 4.82 9.30 -19.43
N LEU A 196 5.80 9.28 -20.34
CA LEU A 196 7.17 9.69 -20.02
C LEU A 196 7.28 11.17 -19.64
N LEU A 197 6.29 11.99 -20.02
CA LEU A 197 6.23 13.39 -19.60
C LEU A 197 6.08 13.54 -18.08
N VAL A 198 5.70 12.47 -17.34
CA VAL A 198 5.75 12.41 -15.87
C VAL A 198 7.15 12.64 -15.30
N LEU A 199 8.22 12.36 -16.06
CA LEU A 199 9.59 12.65 -15.62
C LEU A 199 9.87 14.15 -15.48
N VAL A 200 9.07 15.01 -16.11
CA VAL A 200 9.18 16.46 -16.04
C VAL A 200 8.22 16.95 -14.94
N PRO A 201 8.69 17.42 -13.76
CA PRO A 201 7.82 17.63 -12.59
C PRO A 201 6.60 18.54 -12.81
N PRO A 202 6.70 19.67 -13.56
CA PRO A 202 5.52 20.47 -13.89
C PRO A 202 4.50 19.73 -14.75
N VAL A 203 4.98 18.89 -15.67
CA VAL A 203 4.12 18.14 -16.60
C VAL A 203 3.54 16.89 -15.92
N ASN A 204 4.24 16.33 -14.93
CA ASN A 204 3.78 15.23 -14.11
C ASN A 204 2.41 15.51 -13.49
N LEU A 205 2.25 16.66 -12.84
CA LEU A 205 0.98 17.03 -12.22
C LEU A 205 -0.15 17.12 -13.27
N ALA A 206 0.13 17.73 -14.42
CA ALA A 206 -0.84 17.87 -15.50
C ALA A 206 -1.25 16.50 -16.08
N VAL A 207 -0.29 15.60 -16.31
CA VAL A 207 -0.55 14.25 -16.83
C VAL A 207 -1.34 13.43 -15.80
N LEU A 208 -0.99 13.51 -14.52
CA LEU A 208 -1.67 12.77 -13.47
C LEU A 208 -3.13 13.23 -13.31
N VAL A 209 -3.39 14.53 -13.37
CA VAL A 209 -4.74 15.10 -13.39
C VAL A 209 -5.49 14.67 -14.64
N ALA A 210 -4.87 14.76 -15.83
CA ALA A 210 -5.49 14.35 -17.09
C ALA A 210 -5.90 12.87 -17.04
N LEU A 211 -5.01 11.96 -16.63
CA LEU A 211 -5.28 10.52 -16.56
C LEU A 211 -6.35 10.14 -15.52
N LEU A 212 -6.52 10.98 -14.50
CA LEU A 212 -7.53 10.81 -13.46
C LEU A 212 -8.92 11.25 -13.93
N VAL A 213 -9.00 12.41 -14.58
CA VAL A 213 -10.28 13.04 -14.97
C VAL A 213 -10.84 12.39 -16.24
N ILE A 214 -9.98 12.07 -17.21
CA ILE A 214 -10.40 11.61 -18.53
C ILE A 214 -11.12 10.24 -18.45
N PRO A 215 -12.29 10.09 -19.10
CA PRO A 215 -12.97 8.81 -19.24
C PRO A 215 -12.23 7.75 -20.06
N THR A 216 -12.49 6.49 -19.74
CA THR A 216 -11.89 5.32 -20.41
C THR A 216 -12.22 5.24 -21.91
N ASP A 217 -13.30 5.86 -22.37
CA ASP A 217 -13.78 5.72 -23.75
C ASP A 217 -13.70 7.01 -24.57
N GLU A 218 -13.13 8.09 -24.01
CA GLU A 218 -13.16 9.43 -24.60
C GLU A 218 -12.46 9.53 -25.97
N PHE A 219 -11.35 8.79 -26.13
CA PHE A 219 -10.51 8.82 -27.33
C PHE A 219 -10.55 7.53 -28.15
N LYS A 220 -11.39 6.55 -27.79
CA LYS A 220 -11.56 5.34 -28.59
C LYS A 220 -12.09 5.71 -29.98
N GLY A 221 -11.32 5.36 -31.02
CA GLY A 221 -11.67 5.61 -32.42
C GLY A 221 -11.32 7.01 -32.95
N LYS A 222 -10.70 7.87 -32.13
CA LYS A 222 -10.33 9.24 -32.57
C LYS A 222 -8.90 9.39 -33.10
N GLY A 223 -8.09 8.33 -33.12
CA GLY A 223 -6.77 8.29 -33.77
C GLY A 223 -5.83 9.44 -33.38
N PHE A 224 -5.12 9.29 -32.25
CA PHE A 224 -4.04 10.20 -31.82
C PHE A 224 -2.73 9.44 -31.64
#